data_AF-A0A524A8N9-F1
#
_entry.id   AF-A0A524A8N9-F1
#
_cell.length_a   1.000
_cell.length_b   1.000
_cell.length_c   1.000
_cell.angle_alpha   90.00
_cell.angle_beta   90.00
_cell.angle_gamma   90.00
#
_symmetry.space_group_name_H-M   'P 1'
#
loop_
_entity.id
_entity.type
_entity.pdbx_description
1 polymer ?
#
loop_
_entity_poly.entity_id
_entity_poly.type
_entity_poly.pdbx_seq_one_letter_code
_entity_poly.pdbx_strand_id
1 'polypeptide(L)'
;MIWDFDKSNHFIDVFQVRVLADVSLPEYAFVIHCAGSEFRGQTPLGEGLYWDASPGLLAKAKVMATPFGDLRVLTGPKAVEYYRFYQVAEDFTLRRRALAAERLFGDYQLIANQTHQGLTSMNEAILGTHQVVEDEKTLYPVTLRGDIPAYLLLGKSNFSEEILENYGFEKRAKALGVYDRLRQANILPHGGGYDFPHMTGVTRVVEFGKGRYFKVDLASDYGCQLISNAREIPFNYRGKTVILRTLELGLGELVAKLVPLYVLKT
;
A
#
# COMPACT_ATOMS: atom_id res chain seq x y z
N MET A 1 17.67 2.16 -18.16
CA MET A 1 16.60 1.96 -17.17
C MET A 1 17.08 0.88 -16.22
N ILE A 2 17.07 1.13 -14.91
CA ILE A 2 17.48 0.14 -13.91
C ILE A 2 16.19 -0.38 -13.28
N TRP A 3 15.90 -1.67 -13.44
CA TRP A 3 14.75 -2.30 -12.82
C TRP A 3 15.03 -2.54 -11.32
N ASP A 4 13.99 -2.53 -10.50
CA ASP A 4 14.08 -2.68 -9.04
C ASP A 4 13.37 -3.94 -8.51
N PHE A 5 13.23 -4.96 -9.35
CA PHE A 5 12.66 -6.26 -8.99
C PHE A 5 13.51 -7.06 -8.00
N ASP A 6 14.73 -6.60 -7.72
CA ASP A 6 15.62 -7.09 -6.67
C ASP A 6 15.35 -6.51 -5.29
N LYS A 7 14.51 -5.46 -5.21
CA LYS A 7 14.32 -4.70 -3.98
C LYS A 7 13.04 -5.08 -3.26
N SER A 8 13.20 -5.49 -2.01
CA SER A 8 12.10 -5.66 -1.05
C SER A 8 11.01 -6.61 -1.57
N ASN A 9 9.83 -6.09 -1.89
CA ASN A 9 8.64 -6.84 -2.30
C ASN A 9 8.28 -6.59 -3.76
N HIS A 10 9.23 -6.13 -4.57
CA HIS A 10 9.04 -6.04 -6.01
C HIS A 10 9.30 -7.41 -6.63
N PHE A 11 8.49 -7.78 -7.63
CA PHE A 11 8.51 -9.10 -8.26
C PHE A 11 7.75 -9.09 -9.59
N ILE A 12 7.96 -10.16 -10.36
CA ILE A 12 7.08 -10.54 -11.46
C ILE A 12 6.63 -11.98 -11.23
N ASP A 13 5.34 -12.16 -10.98
CA ASP A 13 4.77 -13.48 -10.70
C ASP A 13 3.81 -13.88 -11.81
N VAL A 14 3.82 -15.17 -12.18
CA VAL A 14 2.89 -15.78 -13.12
C VAL A 14 2.05 -16.81 -12.38
N PHE A 15 0.74 -16.78 -12.62
CA PHE A 15 -0.25 -17.55 -11.90
C PHE A 15 -1.15 -18.34 -12.85
N GLN A 16 -1.59 -19.50 -12.40
CA GLN A 16 -2.79 -20.15 -12.92
C GLN A 16 -4.02 -19.53 -12.24
N VAL A 17 -5.01 -19.15 -13.05
CA VAL A 17 -6.27 -18.56 -12.57
C VAL A 17 -7.28 -19.65 -12.26
N ARG A 18 -7.86 -19.60 -11.06
CA ARG A 18 -9.01 -20.41 -10.67
C ARG A 18 -10.18 -19.48 -10.40
N VAL A 19 -11.11 -19.42 -11.33
CA VAL A 19 -12.32 -18.59 -11.24
C VAL A 19 -13.24 -19.14 -10.15
N LEU A 20 -13.80 -18.26 -9.33
CA LEU A 20 -14.70 -18.57 -8.21
C LEU A 20 -16.10 -17.94 -8.36
N ALA A 21 -16.25 -16.97 -9.27
CA ALA A 21 -17.49 -16.26 -9.57
C ALA A 21 -17.87 -16.43 -11.05
N ASP A 22 -19.06 -16.00 -11.45
CA ASP A 22 -19.51 -16.05 -12.84
C ASP A 22 -18.87 -14.92 -13.67
N VAL A 23 -17.58 -15.07 -13.96
CA VAL A 23 -16.79 -14.12 -14.76
C VAL A 23 -15.90 -14.84 -15.76
N SER A 24 -15.64 -14.21 -16.90
CA SER A 24 -14.66 -14.70 -17.87
C SER A 24 -13.28 -14.10 -17.55
N LEU A 25 -12.32 -14.98 -17.24
CA LEU A 25 -10.92 -14.62 -17.03
C LEU A 25 -10.01 -15.58 -17.81
N PRO A 26 -8.84 -15.10 -18.29
CA PRO A 26 -7.84 -15.97 -18.90
C PRO A 26 -7.37 -17.08 -17.94
N GLU A 27 -6.90 -18.21 -18.48
CA GLU A 27 -6.37 -19.33 -17.69
C GLU A 27 -5.12 -18.94 -16.90
N TYR A 28 -4.36 -17.97 -17.39
CA TYR A 28 -3.13 -17.49 -16.78
C TYR A 28 -3.18 -15.98 -16.57
N ALA A 29 -2.59 -15.52 -15.47
CA ALA A 29 -2.43 -14.12 -15.17
C ALA A 29 -1.01 -13.84 -14.67
N PHE A 30 -0.54 -12.61 -14.79
CA PHE A 30 0.72 -12.18 -14.21
C PHE A 30 0.55 -10.88 -13.41
N VAL A 31 1.45 -10.66 -12.46
CA VAL A 31 1.52 -9.41 -11.68
C VAL A 31 2.93 -8.87 -11.77
N ILE A 32 3.05 -7.59 -12.14
CA ILE A 32 4.30 -6.83 -12.08
C ILE A 32 4.20 -5.85 -10.92
N HIS A 33 4.99 -6.06 -9.88
CA HIS A 33 5.07 -5.19 -8.71
C HIS A 33 6.42 -4.46 -8.71
N CYS A 34 6.41 -3.14 -8.87
CA CYS A 34 7.60 -2.30 -8.89
C CYS A 34 7.29 -0.85 -8.50
N ALA A 35 8.33 -0.04 -8.29
CA ALA A 35 8.21 1.36 -7.92
C ALA A 35 8.88 2.33 -8.92
N GLY A 36 8.61 3.62 -8.72
CA GLY A 36 9.28 4.73 -9.39
C GLY A 36 10.48 5.23 -8.59
N SER A 37 11.45 4.36 -8.30
CA SER A 37 12.56 4.69 -7.39
C SER A 37 13.41 5.90 -7.86
N GLU A 38 13.40 6.20 -9.15
CA GLU A 38 14.07 7.35 -9.77
C GLU A 38 13.48 8.70 -9.35
N PHE A 39 12.20 8.72 -8.95
CA PHE A 39 11.52 9.94 -8.52
C PHE A 39 11.63 10.17 -7.02
N ARG A 40 12.41 9.35 -6.29
CA ARG A 40 12.55 9.53 -4.84
C ARG A 40 13.20 10.86 -4.50
N GLY A 41 14.33 11.16 -5.13
CA GLY A 41 15.08 12.40 -4.94
C GLY A 41 14.85 13.41 -6.06
N GLN A 42 15.60 14.51 -6.01
CA GLN A 42 15.52 15.55 -7.02
C GLN A 42 15.96 15.05 -8.40
N THR A 43 15.19 15.41 -9.42
CA THR A 43 15.41 15.04 -10.82
C THR A 43 15.30 16.28 -11.72
N PRO A 44 15.73 16.22 -12.99
CA PRO A 44 15.43 17.28 -13.95
C PRO A 44 13.92 17.58 -14.13
N LEU A 45 13.06 16.62 -13.76
CA LEU A 45 11.61 16.75 -13.86
C LEU A 45 10.97 17.41 -12.63
N GLY A 46 11.70 17.55 -11.52
CA GLY A 46 11.21 18.20 -10.30
C GLY A 46 11.88 17.70 -9.03
N GLU A 47 11.32 18.09 -7.89
CA GLU A 47 12.01 18.00 -6.60
C GLU A 47 12.08 16.60 -5.99
N GLY A 48 11.35 15.62 -6.51
CA GLY A 48 11.32 14.29 -5.92
C GLY A 48 10.14 14.10 -4.95
N LEU A 49 9.89 12.85 -4.59
CA LEU A 49 8.74 12.44 -3.78
C LEU A 49 9.05 12.40 -2.28
N TYR A 50 10.33 12.27 -1.90
CA TYR A 50 10.77 12.02 -0.53
C TYR A 50 11.61 13.17 0.01
N TRP A 51 11.19 13.77 1.12
CA TRP A 51 11.86 14.94 1.71
C TRP A 51 13.27 14.61 2.19
N ASP A 52 13.52 13.37 2.62
CA ASP A 52 14.82 12.87 3.09
C ASP A 52 15.78 12.55 1.94
N ALA A 53 15.26 12.47 0.71
CA ALA A 53 16.04 12.30 -0.51
C ALA A 53 16.11 13.58 -1.37
N SER A 54 15.49 14.68 -0.93
CA SER A 54 15.41 15.93 -1.68
C SER A 54 15.65 17.16 -0.80
N PRO A 55 16.83 17.79 -0.91
CA PRO A 55 17.12 19.04 -0.22
C PRO A 55 16.13 20.17 -0.59
N GLY A 56 15.70 20.24 -1.86
CA GLY A 56 14.75 21.24 -2.33
C GLY A 56 13.37 21.07 -1.68
N LEU A 57 12.85 19.84 -1.66
CA LEU A 57 11.58 19.53 -1.02
C LEU A 57 11.63 19.79 0.50
N LEU A 58 12.74 19.41 1.14
CA LEU A 58 12.97 19.68 2.56
C LEU A 58 12.98 21.18 2.87
N ALA A 59 13.63 22.00 2.04
CA ALA A 59 13.67 23.45 2.21
C ALA A 59 12.29 24.12 2.02
N LYS A 60 11.41 23.52 1.20
CA LYS A 60 10.05 24.02 1.00
C LYS A 60 9.09 23.68 2.12
N ALA A 61 9.31 22.55 2.80
CA ALA A 61 8.43 22.04 3.83
C ALA A 61 8.40 22.94 5.08
N LYS A 62 7.20 23.18 5.60
CA LYS A 62 7.03 23.75 6.94
C LYS A 62 7.01 22.61 7.94
N VAL A 63 7.66 22.78 9.08
CA VAL A 63 7.59 21.82 10.18
C VAL A 63 6.45 22.21 11.11
N MET A 64 5.60 21.25 11.44
CA MET A 64 4.49 21.38 12.37
C MET A 64 4.63 20.31 13.44
N ALA A 65 4.79 20.73 14.69
CA ALA A 65 4.82 19.81 15.83
C ALA A 65 3.44 19.15 16.00
N THR A 66 3.42 17.83 16.19
CA THR A 66 2.20 17.07 16.51
C THR A 66 2.45 16.18 17.72
N PRO A 67 1.40 15.68 18.39
CA PRO A 67 1.56 14.68 19.46
C PRO A 67 2.28 13.40 19.04
N PHE A 68 2.41 13.14 17.73
CA PHE A 68 3.06 11.95 17.16
C PHE A 68 4.47 12.25 16.59
N GLY A 69 4.97 13.47 16.81
CA GLY A 69 6.23 13.99 16.31
C GLY A 69 6.05 15.07 15.25
N ASP A 70 7.17 15.59 14.75
CA ASP A 70 7.18 16.64 13.74
C ASP A 70 6.67 16.15 12.38
N LEU A 71 5.68 16.86 11.85
CA LEU A 71 5.17 16.67 10.49
C LEU A 71 5.75 17.73 9.56
N ARG A 72 6.21 17.31 8.37
CA ARG A 72 6.63 18.20 7.29
C ARG A 72 5.46 18.40 6.33
N VAL A 73 5.02 19.65 6.17
CA VAL A 73 3.80 19.99 5.43
C VAL A 73 4.11 20.99 4.33
N LEU A 74 3.53 20.75 3.15
CA LEU A 74 3.49 21.72 2.05
C LEU A 74 2.11 22.36 2.01
N THR A 75 2.06 23.66 1.73
CA THR A 75 0.81 24.43 1.69
C THR A 75 0.85 25.40 0.51
N GLY A 76 -0.34 25.79 0.02
CA GLY A 76 -0.49 26.76 -1.06
C GLY A 76 0.22 26.32 -2.34
N PRO A 77 0.90 27.25 -3.06
CA PRO A 77 1.57 26.94 -4.33
C PRO A 77 2.55 25.77 -4.25
N LYS A 78 3.26 25.60 -3.12
CA LYS A 78 4.22 24.51 -2.92
C LYS A 78 3.55 23.13 -2.94
N ALA A 79 2.34 23.01 -2.39
CA ALA A 79 1.57 21.77 -2.42
C ALA A 79 1.08 21.46 -3.84
N VAL A 80 0.67 22.49 -4.58
CA VAL A 80 0.25 22.36 -5.98
C VAL A 80 1.41 21.89 -6.86
N GLU A 81 2.60 22.47 -6.69
CA GLU A 81 3.82 22.05 -7.39
C GLU A 81 4.18 20.59 -7.09
N TYR A 82 4.16 20.20 -5.82
CA TYR A 82 4.43 18.82 -5.41
C TYR A 82 3.42 17.85 -6.02
N TYR A 83 2.13 18.18 -5.99
CA TYR A 83 1.08 17.33 -6.55
C TYR A 83 1.23 17.17 -8.07
N ARG A 84 1.58 18.23 -8.79
CA ARG A 84 1.88 18.15 -10.24
C ARG A 84 3.06 17.23 -10.51
N PHE A 85 4.13 17.34 -9.72
CA PHE A 85 5.28 16.44 -9.83
C PHE A 85 4.90 14.99 -9.50
N TYR A 86 4.08 14.77 -8.46
CA TYR A 86 3.54 13.45 -8.13
C TYR A 86 2.77 12.84 -9.32
N GLN A 87 1.92 13.61 -9.99
CA GLN A 87 1.19 13.13 -11.18
C GLN A 87 2.14 12.69 -12.31
N VAL A 88 3.26 13.37 -12.51
CA VAL A 88 4.30 12.96 -13.48
C VAL A 88 4.94 11.64 -13.06
N ALA A 89 5.29 11.48 -11.78
CA ALA A 89 5.86 10.24 -11.27
C ALA A 89 4.88 9.07 -11.37
N GLU A 90 3.61 9.30 -11.04
CA GLU A 90 2.52 8.33 -11.14
C GLU A 90 2.36 7.82 -12.58
N ASP A 91 2.17 8.74 -13.54
CA ASP A 91 2.05 8.43 -14.96
C ASP A 91 3.27 7.64 -15.48
N PHE A 92 4.47 8.05 -15.09
CA PHE A 92 5.69 7.33 -15.43
C PHE A 92 5.67 5.88 -14.93
N THR A 93 5.29 5.64 -13.67
CA THR A 93 5.26 4.28 -13.11
C THR A 93 4.19 3.41 -13.75
N LEU A 94 3.02 3.97 -14.07
CA LEU A 94 1.94 3.28 -14.77
C LEU A 94 2.40 2.84 -16.17
N ARG A 95 3.00 3.75 -16.93
CA ARG A 95 3.53 3.46 -18.28
C ARG A 95 4.69 2.48 -18.25
N ARG A 96 5.57 2.57 -17.24
CA ARG A 96 6.65 1.61 -17.05
C ARG A 96 6.12 0.19 -16.88
N ARG A 97 5.12 -0.02 -16.03
CA ARG A 97 4.52 -1.34 -15.83
C ARG A 97 3.86 -1.86 -17.10
N ALA A 98 3.14 -1.01 -17.81
CA ALA A 98 2.51 -1.36 -19.10
C ALA A 98 3.56 -1.76 -20.16
N LEU A 99 4.65 -0.99 -20.28
CA LEU A 99 5.75 -1.30 -21.19
C LEU A 99 6.48 -2.59 -20.79
N ALA A 100 6.70 -2.83 -19.50
CA ALA A 100 7.28 -4.08 -19.02
C ALA A 100 6.40 -5.27 -19.40
N ALA A 101 5.08 -5.17 -19.18
CA ALA A 101 4.12 -6.20 -19.54
C ALA A 101 4.14 -6.51 -21.04
N GLU A 102 4.07 -5.48 -21.89
CA GLU A 102 4.13 -5.62 -23.35
C GLU A 102 5.43 -6.32 -23.80
N ARG A 103 6.57 -5.93 -23.23
CA ARG A 103 7.88 -6.49 -23.61
C ARG A 103 8.11 -7.92 -23.16
N LEU A 104 7.50 -8.32 -22.04
CA LEU A 104 7.69 -9.65 -21.45
C LEU A 104 6.65 -10.66 -21.96
N PHE A 105 5.41 -10.21 -22.15
CA PHE A 105 4.26 -11.10 -22.38
C PHE A 105 3.55 -10.84 -23.72
N GLY A 106 3.90 -9.79 -24.45
CA GLY A 106 3.26 -9.44 -25.73
C GLY A 106 1.83 -8.95 -25.51
N ASP A 107 0.87 -9.64 -26.13
CA ASP A 107 -0.55 -9.32 -26.00
C ASP A 107 -1.09 -9.81 -24.64
N TYR A 108 -1.74 -8.91 -23.90
CA TYR A 108 -2.37 -9.23 -22.62
C TYR A 108 -3.67 -8.47 -22.42
N GLN A 109 -4.55 -9.05 -21.59
CA GLN A 109 -5.71 -8.35 -21.06
C GLN A 109 -5.33 -7.64 -19.77
N LEU A 110 -5.49 -6.31 -19.73
CA LEU A 110 -5.26 -5.55 -18.51
C LEU A 110 -6.40 -5.82 -17.50
N ILE A 111 -6.05 -6.38 -16.34
CA ILE A 111 -6.98 -6.52 -15.20
C ILE A 111 -6.93 -5.26 -14.34
N ALA A 112 -5.73 -4.88 -13.88
CA ALA A 112 -5.49 -3.68 -13.09
C ALA A 112 -4.06 -3.17 -13.27
N ASN A 113 -3.90 -1.85 -13.26
CA ASN A 113 -2.61 -1.17 -13.15
C ASN A 113 -2.79 0.06 -12.26
N GLN A 114 -2.55 -0.12 -10.96
CA GLN A 114 -2.87 0.88 -9.95
C GLN A 114 -1.73 1.06 -8.95
N THR A 115 -1.68 2.24 -8.36
CA THR A 115 -0.78 2.55 -7.25
C THR A 115 -1.47 2.24 -5.93
N HIS A 116 -0.76 1.50 -5.07
CA HIS A 116 -1.24 1.16 -3.72
C HIS A 116 -0.55 1.97 -2.60
N GLN A 117 0.40 2.83 -2.97
CA GLN A 117 1.08 3.76 -2.08
C GLN A 117 1.33 5.07 -2.83
N GLY A 118 0.52 6.08 -2.55
CA GLY A 118 0.53 7.33 -3.32
C GLY A 118 -0.56 8.30 -2.89
N LEU A 119 -0.68 9.40 -3.63
CA LEU A 119 -1.72 10.40 -3.41
C LEU A 119 -2.94 10.12 -4.30
N THR A 120 -4.12 10.06 -3.70
CA THR A 120 -5.40 10.00 -4.43
C THR A 120 -5.92 11.41 -4.73
N SER A 121 -5.57 12.39 -3.89
CA SER A 121 -5.80 13.81 -4.11
C SER A 121 -4.67 14.62 -3.48
N MET A 122 -4.70 15.95 -3.59
CA MET A 122 -3.68 16.81 -2.99
C MET A 122 -3.60 16.68 -1.46
N ASN A 123 -4.68 16.24 -0.82
CA ASN A 123 -4.79 16.14 0.64
C ASN A 123 -5.06 14.71 1.13
N GLU A 124 -4.96 13.71 0.26
CA GLU A 124 -5.28 12.32 0.59
C GLU A 124 -4.23 11.38 0.02
N ALA A 125 -3.82 10.43 0.86
CA ALA A 125 -2.83 9.43 0.53
C ALA A 125 -3.34 8.06 0.96
N ILE A 126 -3.01 7.07 0.14
CA ILE A 126 -3.20 5.66 0.44
C ILE A 126 -1.85 5.02 0.72
N LEU A 127 -1.82 4.05 1.63
CA LEU A 127 -0.62 3.32 2.00
C LEU A 127 -0.94 1.84 2.19
N GLY A 128 -0.49 1.03 1.23
CA GLY A 128 -0.68 -0.41 1.27
C GLY A 128 -2.12 -0.85 0.96
N THR A 129 -2.85 -0.05 0.19
CA THR A 129 -4.26 -0.28 -0.16
C THR A 129 -4.53 0.13 -1.60
N HIS A 130 -5.46 -0.54 -2.27
CA HIS A 130 -6.07 -0.05 -3.49
C HIS A 130 -7.18 0.95 -3.18
N GLN A 131 -7.34 1.96 -4.03
CA GLN A 131 -8.54 2.79 -4.05
C GLN A 131 -9.60 2.12 -4.93
N VAL A 132 -10.73 1.77 -4.31
CA VAL A 132 -11.86 1.15 -4.99
C VAL A 132 -12.67 2.20 -5.73
N VAL A 133 -12.98 1.89 -6.99
CA VAL A 133 -13.95 2.59 -7.82
C VAL A 133 -15.20 1.72 -7.86
N GLU A 134 -16.35 2.33 -7.58
CA GLU A 134 -17.63 1.61 -7.53
C GLU A 134 -18.23 1.50 -8.93
N ASP A 135 -17.77 0.50 -9.69
CA ASP A 135 -18.24 0.21 -11.05
C ASP A 135 -18.70 -1.24 -11.26
N GLU A 136 -18.68 -2.05 -10.19
CA GLU A 136 -19.02 -3.47 -10.15
C GLU A 136 -18.25 -4.36 -11.14
N LYS A 137 -17.14 -3.86 -11.70
CA LYS A 137 -16.39 -4.52 -12.78
C LYS A 137 -14.90 -4.57 -12.51
N THR A 138 -14.35 -3.56 -11.86
CA THR A 138 -12.91 -3.46 -11.63
C THR A 138 -12.47 -4.51 -10.61
N LEU A 139 -11.52 -5.34 -11.04
CA LEU A 139 -10.91 -6.37 -10.21
C LEU A 139 -9.59 -5.86 -9.62
N TYR A 140 -9.39 -6.12 -8.34
CA TYR A 140 -8.21 -5.69 -7.59
C TYR A 140 -7.38 -6.90 -7.17
N PRO A 141 -6.07 -6.93 -7.52
CA PRO A 141 -5.20 -8.01 -7.12
C PRO A 141 -4.74 -7.84 -5.67
N VAL A 142 -4.88 -8.87 -4.85
CA VAL A 142 -4.38 -8.92 -3.48
C VAL A 142 -3.27 -9.96 -3.39
N THR A 143 -2.03 -9.49 -3.36
CA THR A 143 -0.83 -10.34 -3.40
C THR A 143 -0.27 -10.57 -2.00
N LEU A 144 -0.34 -11.81 -1.51
CA LEU A 144 -0.04 -12.11 -0.11
C LEU A 144 1.46 -12.32 0.15
N ARG A 145 2.06 -13.30 -0.52
CA ARG A 145 3.49 -13.67 -0.51
C ARG A 145 3.76 -14.51 -1.77
N GLY A 146 4.96 -14.48 -2.33
CA GLY A 146 5.23 -15.08 -3.65
C GLY A 146 4.94 -16.59 -3.77
N ASP A 147 5.11 -17.35 -2.68
CA ASP A 147 4.89 -18.80 -2.65
C ASP A 147 3.45 -19.23 -2.27
N ILE A 148 2.55 -18.28 -1.98
CA ILE A 148 1.15 -18.57 -1.64
C ILE A 148 0.20 -17.89 -2.62
N PRO A 149 -1.06 -18.35 -2.71
CA PRO A 149 -2.01 -17.78 -3.64
C PRO A 149 -2.23 -16.27 -3.45
N ALA A 150 -2.35 -15.55 -4.56
CA ALA A 150 -2.95 -14.23 -4.63
C ALA A 150 -4.44 -14.36 -5.00
N TYR A 151 -5.17 -13.25 -4.96
CA TYR A 151 -6.62 -13.24 -5.22
C TYR A 151 -7.01 -12.03 -6.06
N LEU A 152 -8.03 -12.19 -6.89
CA LEU A 152 -8.73 -11.08 -7.53
C LEU A 152 -10.05 -10.86 -6.79
N LEU A 153 -10.29 -9.61 -6.42
CA LEU A 153 -11.51 -9.21 -5.72
C LEU A 153 -12.24 -8.09 -6.45
N LEU A 154 -13.57 -8.12 -6.40
CA LEU A 154 -14.39 -6.94 -6.65
C LEU A 154 -14.36 -6.08 -5.40
N GLY A 155 -14.02 -4.80 -5.55
CA GLY A 155 -14.09 -3.85 -4.44
C GLY A 155 -15.55 -3.43 -4.16
N LYS A 156 -15.87 -3.14 -2.91
CA LYS A 156 -17.16 -2.58 -2.50
C LYS A 156 -17.01 -1.20 -1.87
N SER A 157 -18.08 -0.42 -1.91
CA SER A 157 -18.28 0.64 -0.92
C SER A 157 -18.22 0.03 0.48
N ASN A 158 -17.34 0.57 1.33
CA ASN A 158 -16.96 -0.10 2.56
C ASN A 158 -17.02 0.77 3.81
N PHE A 159 -16.97 0.08 4.95
CA PHE A 159 -17.28 0.58 6.29
C PHE A 159 -18.75 1.03 6.45
N SER A 160 -19.64 0.04 6.58
CA SER A 160 -21.00 0.30 7.06
C SER A 160 -20.99 0.94 8.45
N GLU A 161 -22.09 1.58 8.83
CA GLU A 161 -22.26 2.10 10.18
C GLU A 161 -22.05 1.01 11.24
N GLU A 162 -22.61 -0.18 11.01
CA GLU A 162 -22.42 -1.37 11.84
C GLU A 162 -20.93 -1.75 11.98
N ILE A 163 -20.16 -1.75 10.91
CA ILE A 163 -18.71 -2.04 10.97
C ILE A 163 -17.98 -0.97 11.79
N LEU A 164 -18.30 0.30 11.57
CA LEU A 164 -17.69 1.41 12.29
C LEU A 164 -18.04 1.39 13.79
N GLU A 165 -19.25 0.99 14.14
CA GLU A 165 -19.70 0.80 15.52
C GLU A 165 -18.98 -0.38 16.18
N ASN A 166 -19.01 -1.54 15.53
CA ASN A 166 -18.41 -2.79 16.04
C ASN A 166 -16.89 -2.67 16.29
N TYR A 167 -16.19 -1.87 15.50
CA TYR A 167 -14.75 -1.60 15.68
C TYR A 167 -14.45 -0.36 16.55
N GLY A 168 -15.47 0.29 17.11
CA GLY A 168 -15.32 1.42 18.02
C GLY A 168 -14.85 2.72 17.36
N PHE A 169 -14.98 2.84 16.03
CA PHE A 169 -14.56 4.03 15.29
C PHE A 169 -15.65 5.09 15.19
N GLU A 170 -16.91 4.70 15.22
CA GLU A 170 -18.06 5.58 14.93
C GLU A 170 -18.07 6.87 15.77
N LYS A 171 -18.09 6.74 17.11
CA LYS A 171 -18.13 7.89 18.04
C LYS A 171 -16.93 8.83 17.85
N ARG A 172 -15.73 8.27 17.70
CA ARG A 172 -14.51 9.06 17.51
C ARG A 172 -14.52 9.78 16.16
N ALA A 173 -14.96 9.10 15.10
CA ALA A 173 -15.01 9.67 13.77
C ALA A 173 -16.04 10.80 13.66
N LYS A 174 -17.22 10.66 14.29
CA LYS A 174 -18.23 11.72 14.39
C LYS A 174 -17.69 12.93 15.16
N ALA A 175 -17.05 12.72 16.32
CA ALA A 175 -16.47 13.81 17.12
C ALA A 175 -15.34 14.56 16.38
N LEU A 176 -14.60 13.89 15.51
CA LEU A 176 -13.53 14.49 14.71
C LEU A 176 -14.00 15.03 13.34
N GLY A 177 -15.28 14.87 13.00
CA GLY A 177 -15.82 15.32 11.71
C GLY A 177 -15.29 14.54 10.49
N VAL A 178 -14.86 13.29 10.67
CA VAL A 178 -14.30 12.44 9.60
C VAL A 178 -15.15 11.19 9.30
N TYR A 179 -16.36 11.11 9.87
CA TYR A 179 -17.25 9.96 9.72
C TYR A 179 -17.56 9.63 8.26
N ASP A 180 -18.00 10.63 7.49
CA ASP A 180 -18.34 10.43 6.07
C ASP A 180 -17.12 10.03 5.23
N ARG A 181 -15.94 10.57 5.56
CA ARG A 181 -14.68 10.18 4.91
C ARG A 181 -14.32 8.72 5.16
N LEU A 182 -14.58 8.19 6.37
CA LEU A 182 -14.37 6.77 6.65
C LEU A 182 -15.37 5.91 5.90
N ARG A 183 -16.64 6.31 5.87
CA ARG A 183 -17.72 5.62 5.13
C ARG A 183 -17.53 5.60 3.61
N GLN A 184 -16.72 6.52 3.10
CA GLN A 184 -16.40 6.66 1.67
C GLN A 184 -14.94 6.34 1.39
N ALA A 185 -14.22 5.74 2.34
CA ALA A 185 -12.81 5.43 2.16
C ALA A 185 -12.62 4.50 0.96
N ASN A 186 -13.51 3.53 0.78
CA ASN A 186 -13.59 2.64 -0.38
C ASN A 186 -12.21 2.09 -0.72
N ILE A 187 -11.58 1.42 0.25
CA ILE A 187 -10.24 0.85 0.13
C ILE A 187 -10.24 -0.67 0.21
N LEU A 188 -9.32 -1.31 -0.51
CA LEU A 188 -9.06 -2.75 -0.41
C LEU A 188 -7.59 -2.97 -0.01
N PRO A 189 -7.23 -3.94 0.84
CA PRO A 189 -5.82 -4.26 1.04
C PRO A 189 -5.15 -4.65 -0.28
N HIS A 190 -3.94 -4.18 -0.53
CA HIS A 190 -3.19 -4.57 -1.73
C HIS A 190 -2.45 -5.91 -1.57
N GLY A 191 -2.22 -6.36 -0.33
CA GLY A 191 -1.39 -7.52 -0.07
C GLY A 191 -1.36 -7.98 1.39
N GLY A 192 -0.51 -8.97 1.67
CA GLY A 192 -0.50 -9.70 2.95
C GLY A 192 -0.06 -8.87 4.16
N GLY A 193 0.79 -7.86 3.94
CA GLY A 193 1.38 -7.06 5.02
C GLY A 193 2.30 -7.87 5.95
N TYR A 194 3.21 -7.16 6.60
CA TYR A 194 4.15 -7.78 7.54
C TYR A 194 3.46 -8.16 8.85
N ASP A 195 3.91 -9.26 9.42
CA ASP A 195 3.56 -9.77 10.73
C ASP A 195 4.83 -9.99 11.55
N PHE A 196 4.84 -9.56 12.80
CA PHE A 196 5.99 -9.67 13.69
C PHE A 196 5.60 -10.60 14.85
N PRO A 197 5.67 -11.93 14.69
CA PRO A 197 5.07 -12.88 15.63
C PRO A 197 5.70 -12.82 17.04
N HIS A 198 6.90 -12.24 17.15
CA HIS A 198 7.62 -12.08 18.41
C HIS A 198 7.22 -10.81 19.18
N MET A 199 6.36 -9.96 18.61
CA MET A 199 5.98 -8.66 19.16
C MET A 199 4.46 -8.52 19.23
N THR A 200 3.95 -7.98 20.32
CA THR A 200 2.50 -7.77 20.52
C THR A 200 2.07 -6.36 20.15
N GLY A 201 2.94 -5.37 20.36
CA GLY A 201 2.63 -3.99 19.99
C GLY A 201 3.70 -3.00 20.42
N VAL A 202 3.63 -1.80 19.83
CA VAL A 202 4.42 -0.64 20.26
C VAL A 202 3.75 -0.03 21.49
N THR A 203 4.44 -0.07 22.64
CA THR A 203 3.93 0.51 23.88
C THR A 203 4.39 1.95 24.10
N ARG A 204 5.54 2.32 23.55
CA ARG A 204 6.07 3.68 23.69
C ARG A 204 6.99 4.06 22.53
N VAL A 205 6.96 5.33 22.15
CA VAL A 205 8.00 5.94 21.31
C VAL A 205 8.96 6.71 22.23
N VAL A 206 10.25 6.48 22.08
CA VAL A 206 11.32 7.16 22.82
C VAL A 206 12.21 7.87 21.81
N GLU A 207 12.38 9.18 21.99
CA GLU A 207 13.29 9.98 21.20
C GLU A 207 14.50 10.35 22.06
N PHE A 208 15.70 10.04 21.58
CA PHE A 208 16.95 10.34 22.29
C PHE A 208 17.99 10.84 21.29
N GLY A 209 18.46 12.08 21.47
CA GLY A 209 19.33 12.76 20.52
C GLY A 209 18.67 12.91 19.15
N LYS A 210 19.29 12.34 18.10
CA LYS A 210 18.73 12.27 16.74
C LYS A 210 17.99 10.95 16.44
N GLY A 211 17.95 10.02 17.39
CA GLY A 211 17.37 8.69 17.21
C GLY A 211 15.92 8.61 17.70
N ARG A 212 15.08 7.90 16.93
CA ARG A 212 13.73 7.51 17.32
C ARG A 212 13.69 5.99 17.53
N TYR A 213 13.19 5.59 18.69
CA TYR A 213 13.11 4.21 19.13
C TYR A 213 11.67 3.86 19.49
N PHE A 214 11.27 2.63 19.22
CA PHE A 214 9.96 2.09 19.55
C PHE A 214 10.17 1.00 20.60
N LYS A 215 9.62 1.21 21.79
CA LYS A 215 9.50 0.17 22.79
C LYS A 215 8.36 -0.75 22.37
N VAL A 216 8.67 -2.02 22.19
CA VAL A 216 7.73 -3.08 21.83
C VAL A 216 7.70 -4.13 22.92
N ASP A 217 6.50 -4.60 23.22
CA ASP A 217 6.33 -5.74 24.12
C ASP A 217 6.51 -7.04 23.34
N LEU A 218 7.15 -8.02 23.98
CA LEU A 218 7.43 -9.32 23.38
C LEU A 218 6.28 -10.29 23.63
N ALA A 219 6.01 -11.14 22.65
CA ALA A 219 4.96 -12.16 22.74
C ALA A 219 5.24 -13.25 23.80
N SER A 220 6.47 -13.31 24.32
CA SER A 220 6.83 -14.22 25.42
C SER A 220 6.38 -13.71 26.80
N ASP A 221 5.79 -12.51 26.89
CA ASP A 221 5.44 -11.80 28.14
C ASP A 221 6.64 -11.50 29.08
N TYR A 222 7.86 -11.83 28.66
CA TYR A 222 9.10 -11.53 29.40
C TYR A 222 9.87 -10.39 28.73
N GLY A 223 9.64 -9.17 29.25
CA GLY A 223 10.42 -7.99 28.90
C GLY A 223 9.92 -7.21 27.68
N CYS A 224 10.76 -6.31 27.20
CA CYS A 224 10.47 -5.43 26.08
C CYS A 224 11.73 -5.22 25.24
N GLN A 225 11.55 -4.93 23.96
CA GLN A 225 12.66 -4.58 23.07
C GLN A 225 12.54 -3.11 22.66
N LEU A 226 13.68 -2.44 22.47
CA LEU A 226 13.75 -1.15 21.80
C LEU A 226 14.23 -1.37 20.37
N ILE A 227 13.43 -0.96 19.39
CA ILE A 227 13.76 -1.06 17.98
C ILE A 227 13.87 0.35 17.38
N SER A 228 14.89 0.61 16.58
CA SER A 228 15.02 1.86 15.80
C SER A 228 14.73 1.65 14.32
N ASN A 229 14.85 0.40 13.83
CA ASN A 229 14.62 0.03 12.45
C ASN A 229 13.86 -1.31 12.38
N ALA A 230 12.62 -1.27 11.87
CA ALA A 230 11.81 -2.48 11.75
C ALA A 230 12.27 -3.43 10.64
N ARG A 231 13.13 -2.97 9.72
CA ARG A 231 13.59 -3.77 8.56
C ARG A 231 14.53 -4.91 8.95
N GLU A 232 15.18 -4.82 10.11
CA GLU A 232 16.13 -5.82 10.60
C GLU A 232 15.46 -6.88 11.46
N ILE A 233 14.17 -6.72 11.74
CA ILE A 233 13.41 -7.65 12.57
C ILE A 233 12.89 -8.79 11.69
N PRO A 234 13.11 -10.06 12.05
CA PRO A 234 12.49 -11.18 11.37
C PRO A 234 10.96 -11.03 11.36
N PHE A 235 10.36 -11.16 10.18
CA PHE A 235 8.94 -11.00 9.99
C PHE A 235 8.36 -12.15 9.16
N ASN A 236 7.05 -12.35 9.32
CA ASN A 236 6.20 -13.16 8.47
C ASN A 236 5.27 -12.26 7.65
N TYR A 237 4.43 -12.89 6.83
CA TYR A 237 3.28 -12.23 6.21
C TYR A 237 2.01 -12.74 6.86
N ARG A 238 0.99 -11.86 7.01
CA ARG A 238 -0.31 -12.27 7.61
C ARG A 238 -1.07 -13.28 6.76
N GLY A 239 -0.67 -13.45 5.49
CA GLY A 239 -1.18 -14.49 4.60
C GLY A 239 -2.70 -14.40 4.41
N LYS A 240 -3.37 -15.56 4.43
CA LYS A 240 -4.81 -15.67 4.12
C LYS A 240 -5.72 -14.91 5.10
N THR A 241 -5.23 -14.58 6.30
CA THR A 241 -5.98 -13.81 7.29
C THR A 241 -6.41 -12.46 6.74
N VAL A 242 -5.64 -11.85 5.84
CA VAL A 242 -6.04 -10.59 5.18
C VAL A 242 -7.29 -10.79 4.33
N ILE A 243 -7.39 -11.89 3.59
CA ILE A 243 -8.56 -12.19 2.76
C ILE A 243 -9.78 -12.47 3.64
N LEU A 244 -9.62 -13.26 4.70
CA LEU A 244 -10.70 -13.53 5.64
C LEU A 244 -11.24 -12.24 6.26
N ARG A 245 -10.35 -11.39 6.76
CA ARG A 245 -10.75 -10.07 7.31
C ARG A 245 -11.41 -9.17 6.27
N THR A 246 -10.96 -9.21 5.02
CA THR A 246 -11.57 -8.44 3.93
C THR A 246 -13.03 -8.83 3.72
N LEU A 247 -13.33 -10.13 3.76
CA LEU A 247 -14.70 -10.65 3.63
C LEU A 247 -15.54 -10.36 4.86
N GLU A 248 -15.00 -10.57 6.07
CA GLU A 248 -15.68 -10.27 7.34
C GLU A 248 -16.08 -8.80 7.44
N LEU A 249 -15.22 -7.90 6.97
CA LEU A 249 -15.46 -6.46 6.93
C LEU A 249 -16.26 -6.01 5.71
N GLY A 250 -16.70 -6.93 4.84
CA GLY A 250 -17.47 -6.60 3.64
C GLY A 250 -16.75 -5.65 2.67
N LEU A 251 -15.41 -5.64 2.66
CA LEU A 251 -14.64 -4.70 1.83
C LEU A 251 -14.60 -5.09 0.35
N GLY A 252 -14.90 -6.36 0.03
CA GLY A 252 -14.87 -6.88 -1.33
C GLY A 252 -15.43 -8.29 -1.45
N GLU A 253 -15.53 -8.78 -2.68
CA GLU A 253 -15.96 -10.15 -3.01
C GLU A 253 -14.84 -10.90 -3.72
N LEU A 254 -14.68 -12.19 -3.42
CA LEU A 254 -13.71 -13.03 -4.11
C LEU A 254 -14.21 -13.43 -5.50
N VAL A 255 -13.41 -13.11 -6.51
CA VAL A 255 -13.73 -13.44 -7.91
C VAL A 255 -12.85 -14.58 -8.43
N ALA A 256 -11.57 -14.57 -8.10
CA ALA A 256 -10.64 -15.61 -8.52
C ALA A 256 -9.51 -15.81 -7.53
N LYS A 257 -8.95 -17.01 -7.54
CA LYS A 257 -7.72 -17.38 -6.86
C LYS A 257 -6.60 -17.54 -7.88
N LEU A 258 -5.47 -16.90 -7.62
CA LEU A 258 -4.27 -16.94 -8.45
C LEU A 258 -3.26 -17.89 -7.80
N VAL A 259 -3.03 -19.06 -8.40
CA VAL A 259 -2.10 -20.08 -7.90
C VAL A 259 -0.73 -19.85 -8.54
N PRO A 260 0.33 -19.58 -7.76
CA PRO A 260 1.64 -19.23 -8.32
C PRO A 260 2.22 -20.41 -9.11
N LEU A 261 2.72 -20.11 -10.31
CA LEU A 261 3.48 -21.02 -11.18
C LEU A 261 4.96 -20.66 -11.17
N TYR A 262 5.24 -19.36 -11.34
CA TYR A 262 6.59 -18.81 -11.35
C TYR A 262 6.64 -17.52 -10.55
N VAL A 263 7.71 -17.36 -9.78
CA VAL A 263 8.01 -16.15 -9.01
C VAL A 263 9.39 -15.67 -9.45
N LEU A 264 9.44 -14.54 -10.14
CA LEU A 264 10.70 -13.92 -10.53
C LEU A 264 11.02 -12.79 -9.54
N LYS A 265 12.10 -13.02 -8.80
CA LYS A 265 12.74 -12.03 -7.95
C LYS A 265 14.21 -11.96 -8.36
N THR A 266 14.66 -10.80 -8.82
CA THR A 266 16.03 -10.63 -9.34
C THR A 266 16.99 -10.10 -8.30
#